data_AF-A0A142X9B7-F1
#
_entry.id   AF-A0A142X9B7-F1
#
_cell.length_a   1.000
_cell.length_b   1.000
_cell.length_c   1.000
_cell.angle_alpha   90.00
_cell.angle_beta   90.00
_cell.angle_gamma   90.00
#
_symmetry.space_group_name_H-M   'P 1'
#
loop_
_entity.id
_entity.type
_entity.pdbx_description
1 polymer ?
#
loop_
_entity_poly.entity_id
_entity_poly.type
_entity_poly.pdbx_seq_one_letter_code
_entity_poly.pdbx_strand_id
1 'polypeptide(L)'
;MAERLTAKEQVQSMLDRGWVWRDDYSDVLVHPQDYSLSATYDRATGTLTFSPELLKALDQIIPTPPNRNPRYWRDEQKSNSPKK
;
A
#
# COMPACT_ATOMS: atom_id res chain seq x y z
N MET A 1 3.52 10.00 16.37
CA MET A 1 3.10 8.64 16.76
C MET A 1 2.39 8.07 15.55
N ALA A 2 2.87 6.96 14.97
CA ALA A 2 2.23 6.39 13.79
C ALA A 2 0.91 5.75 14.24
N GLU A 3 -0.18 6.50 14.13
CA GLU A 3 -1.54 6.01 14.36
C GLU A 3 -1.75 4.85 13.39
N ARG A 4 -1.82 3.63 13.93
CA ARG A 4 -2.13 2.45 13.14
C ARG A 4 -3.56 2.63 12.67
N LEU A 5 -3.72 3.09 11.43
CA LEU A 5 -5.00 3.21 10.74
C LEU A 5 -5.81 1.93 11.02
N THR A 6 -7.02 2.08 11.52
CA THR A 6 -7.91 0.94 11.70
C THR A 6 -8.19 0.31 10.33
N ALA A 7 -8.50 -0.99 10.29
CA ALA A 7 -8.78 -1.69 9.03
C ALA A 7 -9.82 -0.96 8.16
N LYS A 8 -10.79 -0.31 8.82
CA LYS A 8 -11.83 0.51 8.17
C LYS A 8 -11.27 1.78 7.52
N GLU A 9 -10.38 2.49 8.20
CA GLU A 9 -9.68 3.67 7.65
C GLU A 9 -8.74 3.28 6.51
N GLN A 10 -8.15 2.08 6.61
CA GLN A 10 -7.26 1.55 5.58
C GLN A 10 -8.04 1.18 4.32
N VAL A 11 -9.20 0.54 4.46
CA VAL A 11 -10.16 0.34 3.35
C VAL A 11 -10.59 1.66 2.74
N GLN A 12 -10.96 2.64 3.57
CA GLN A 12 -11.37 3.97 3.07
C GLN A 12 -10.25 4.65 2.28
N SER A 13 -9.01 4.54 2.74
CA SER A 13 -7.82 5.06 2.04
C SER A 13 -7.54 4.32 0.73
N MET A 14 -7.84 3.02 0.66
CA MET A 14 -7.70 2.26 -0.58
C MET A 14 -8.76 2.69 -1.60
N LEU A 15 -10.01 2.86 -1.17
CA LEU A 15 -11.10 3.38 -2.02
C LEU A 15 -10.79 4.79 -2.55
N ASP A 16 -10.27 5.68 -1.69
CA ASP A 16 -9.85 7.04 -2.09
C ASP A 16 -8.73 7.01 -3.16
N ARG A 17 -7.84 6.02 -3.09
CA ARG A 17 -6.79 5.78 -4.09
C ARG A 17 -7.29 5.09 -5.36
N GLY A 18 -8.60 4.88 -5.49
CA GLY A 18 -9.23 4.31 -6.68
C GLY A 18 -9.34 2.79 -6.66
N TRP A 19 -9.14 2.13 -5.53
CA TRP A 19 -9.47 0.71 -5.41
C TRP A 19 -10.98 0.50 -5.49
N VAL A 20 -11.39 -0.66 -5.97
CA VAL A 20 -12.81 -0.99 -6.16
C VAL A 20 -13.14 -2.29 -5.46
N TRP A 21 -14.37 -2.41 -4.99
CA TRP A 21 -14.89 -3.70 -4.53
C TRP A 21 -15.04 -4.63 -5.73
N ARG A 22 -14.68 -5.89 -5.55
CA ARG A 22 -14.79 -6.92 -6.58
C ARG A 22 -16.24 -7.16 -6.98
N ASP A 23 -17.16 -7.09 -6.02
CA ASP A 23 -18.59 -7.33 -6.17
C ASP A 23 -19.34 -6.59 -5.04
N ASP A 24 -20.61 -6.23 -5.25
CA ASP A 24 -21.46 -5.55 -4.26
C ASP A 24 -21.57 -6.29 -2.92
N TYR A 25 -21.42 -7.61 -2.94
CA TYR A 25 -21.50 -8.45 -1.74
C TYR A 25 -20.15 -9.00 -1.29
N SER A 26 -19.09 -8.76 -2.06
CA SER A 26 -17.76 -9.24 -1.71
C SER A 26 -17.02 -8.23 -0.88
N ASP A 27 -16.57 -8.64 0.30
CA ASP A 27 -15.64 -7.85 1.10
C ASP A 27 -14.19 -7.93 0.59
N VAL A 28 -14.02 -7.96 -0.73
CA VAL A 28 -12.71 -8.02 -1.39
C VAL A 28 -12.54 -6.76 -2.23
N LEU A 29 -11.56 -5.93 -1.87
CA LEU A 29 -11.08 -4.84 -2.72
C LEU A 29 -10.04 -5.38 -3.69
N VAL A 30 -10.09 -4.89 -4.92
CA VAL A 30 -9.12 -5.16 -5.98
C VAL A 30 -8.61 -3.85 -6.57
N HIS A 31 -7.37 -3.85 -7.04
CA HIS A 31 -6.83 -2.71 -7.74
C HIS A 31 -7.35 -2.69 -9.19
N PRO A 32 -7.85 -1.54 -9.71
CA PRO A 32 -8.47 -1.49 -11.04
C PRO A 32 -7.50 -1.75 -12.19
N GLN A 33 -6.20 -1.54 -11.98
CA GLN A 33 -5.17 -1.79 -12.98
C GLN A 33 -4.49 -3.15 -12.82
N ASP A 34 -4.62 -3.79 -11.65
CA ASP A 34 -3.96 -5.06 -11.35
C ASP A 34 -4.80 -5.90 -10.39
N TYR A 35 -5.57 -6.83 -10.96
CA TYR A 35 -6.47 -7.70 -10.20
C TYR A 35 -5.74 -8.72 -9.29
N SER A 36 -4.41 -8.83 -9.40
CA SER A 36 -3.57 -9.66 -8.52
C SER A 36 -3.40 -9.00 -7.14
N LEU A 37 -3.49 -7.67 -7.10
CA LEU A 37 -3.48 -6.87 -5.89
C LEU A 37 -4.89 -6.84 -5.30
N SER A 38 -5.08 -7.56 -4.20
CA SER A 38 -6.37 -7.65 -3.52
C SER A 38 -6.24 -7.52 -2.01
N ALA A 39 -7.29 -7.01 -1.37
CA ALA A 39 -7.41 -6.89 0.07
C ALA A 39 -8.80 -7.36 0.51
N THR A 40 -8.84 -8.31 1.44
CA THR A 40 -10.08 -8.85 2.00
C THR A 40 -10.34 -8.20 3.35
N TYR A 41 -11.49 -7.53 3.48
CA TYR A 41 -11.91 -6.87 4.70
C TYR A 41 -12.90 -7.73 5.48
N ASP A 42 -12.44 -8.33 6.58
CA ASP A 42 -13.34 -9.09 7.44
C ASP A 42 -14.08 -8.13 8.39
N ARG A 43 -15.37 -7.89 8.14
CA ARG A 43 -16.21 -6.99 8.94
C ARG A 43 -16.47 -7.51 10.36
N ALA A 44 -16.48 -8.84 10.54
CA ALA A 44 -16.81 -9.47 11.81
C ALA A 44 -15.70 -9.28 12.84
N THR A 45 -14.45 -9.34 12.39
CA THR A 45 -13.25 -9.18 13.22
C THR A 45 -12.62 -7.80 13.08
N GLY A 46 -13.01 -7.01 12.08
CA GLY A 46 -12.38 -5.72 11.76
C GLY A 46 -10.95 -5.89 11.27
N THR A 47 -10.66 -7.00 10.56
CA THR A 47 -9.31 -7.34 10.10
C THR A 47 -9.21 -7.13 8.59
N LEU A 48 -8.08 -6.57 8.14
CA LEU A 48 -7.78 -6.43 6.72
C LEU A 48 -6.67 -7.43 6.35
N THR A 49 -6.98 -8.33 5.43
CA THR A 49 -6.05 -9.35 4.94
C THR A 49 -5.60 -8.97 3.54
N PHE A 50 -4.30 -8.88 3.31
CA PHE A 50 -3.74 -8.52 2.01
C PHE A 50 -3.31 -9.75 1.22
N SER A 51 -3.43 -9.69 -0.11
CA SER A 51 -2.86 -10.71 -0.99
C SER A 51 -1.33 -10.73 -0.87
N PRO A 52 -0.68 -11.90 -1.06
CA PRO A 52 0.78 -11.99 -0.98
C PRO A 52 1.48 -11.10 -2.02
N GLU A 53 0.86 -10.88 -3.17
CA GLU A 53 1.33 -9.95 -4.21
C GLU A 53 1.33 -8.50 -3.70
N LEU A 54 0.26 -8.09 -3.01
CA LEU A 54 0.16 -6.77 -2.42
C LEU A 54 1.18 -6.57 -1.28
N LEU A 55 1.41 -7.59 -0.46
CA LEU A 55 2.46 -7.53 0.57
C LEU A 55 3.85 -7.37 -0.04
N LYS A 56 4.15 -8.10 -1.13
CA LYS A 56 5.41 -7.92 -1.87
C LYS A 56 5.53 -6.52 -2.48
N ALA A 57 4.46 -6.00 -3.06
CA ALA A 57 4.45 -4.65 -3.61
C ALA A 57 4.66 -3.60 -2.53
N LEU A 58 4.05 -3.77 -1.35
CA LEU A 58 4.25 -2.89 -0.19
C LEU A 58 5.67 -2.98 0.38
N ASP A 59 6.27 -4.17 0.42
CA ASP A 59 7.66 -4.38 0.85
C ASP A 59 8.67 -3.68 -0.07
N GLN A 60 8.36 -3.64 -1.38
CA GLN A 60 9.18 -2.91 -2.35
C GLN A 60 9.07 -1.39 -2.26
N ILE A 61 8.04 -0.85 -1.60
CA ILE A 61 7.93 0.59 -1.35
C ILE A 61 8.91 0.93 -0.24
N ILE A 62 10.09 1.39 -0.61
CA ILE A 62 11.05 1.91 0.37
C ILE A 62 10.50 3.24 0.91
N PRO A 63 10.07 3.31 2.19
CA PRO A 63 9.52 4.54 2.72
C PRO A 63 10.60 5.60 2.70
N THR A 64 10.32 6.73 2.05
CA THR A 64 11.20 7.90 2.17
C THR A 64 11.21 8.30 3.65
N PRO A 65 12.37 8.37 4.32
CA PRO A 65 12.42 8.61 5.75
C PRO A 65 11.72 9.93 6.11
N PRO A 66 10.96 9.98 7.22
CA PRO A 66 9.97 11.03 7.52
C PRO A 66 10.52 12.44 7.80
N ASN A 67 11.76 12.74 7.41
CA ASN A 67 12.35 14.06 7.53
C ASN A 67 13.31 14.38 6.36
N ARG A 68 13.15 13.71 5.22
CA ARG A 68 14.00 13.94 4.04
C ARG A 68 13.18 14.36 2.83
N ASN A 69 13.78 15.29 2.07
CA ASN A 69 13.28 15.87 0.84
C ASN A 69 12.80 14.77 -0.15
N PRO A 70 11.70 14.91 -0.89
CA PRO A 70 11.25 13.93 -1.90
C PRO A 70 12.30 13.52 -2.95
N ARG A 71 13.42 14.26 -3.08
CA ARG A 71 14.59 13.88 -3.89
C ARG A 71 15.57 12.91 -3.21
N TYR A 72 15.33 12.51 -1.96
CA TYR A 72 16.29 11.74 -1.16
C TYR A 72 16.80 10.48 -1.87
N TRP A 73 15.91 9.67 -2.44
CA TRP A 73 16.29 8.46 -3.15
C TRP A 73 17.13 8.74 -4.40
N ARG A 74 16.91 9.88 -5.07
CA ARG A 74 17.70 10.28 -6.24
C ARG A 74 19.11 10.69 -5.85
N ASP A 75 19.28 11.37 -4.72
CA ASP A 75 20.58 11.79 -4.18
C ASP A 75 21.39 10.59 -3.63
N GLU A 76 20.73 9.62 -2.99
CA GLU A 76 21.35 8.35 -2.57
C GLU A 76 21.85 7.53 -3.77
N GLN A 77 21.02 7.35 -4.80
CA GLN A 77 21.44 6.61 -6.01
C GLN A 77 22.61 7.29 -6.74
N LYS A 78 22.65 8.63 -6.72
CA LYS A 78 23.75 9.39 -7.32
C LYS A 78 25.03 9.33 -6.49
N SER A 79 24.93 9.27 -5.16
CA SER A 79 26.07 9.11 -4.25
C SER A 79 26.65 7.69 -4.28
N ASN A 80 25.83 6.67 -4.49
CA ASN A 80 26.25 5.27 -4.54
C ASN A 80 26.69 4.81 -5.95
N SER A 81 26.68 5.71 -6.94
CA SER A 81 27.27 5.45 -8.24
C SER A 81 28.79 5.61 -8.13
N PRO A 82 29.61 4.55 -8.29
CA PRO A 82 31.05 4.72 -8.33
C PRO A 82 31.36 5.62 -9.52
N LYS A 83 31.94 6.80 -9.23
CA LYS A 83 32.57 7.62 -10.26
C LYS A 83 33.59 6.75 -10.99
N LYS A 84 33.29 6.41 -12.23
CA LYS A 84 34.25 5.85 -13.18
C LYS A 84 35.27 6.92 -13.57
#